data_AF-A0A0P0SDS3-F1
#
_entry.id   AF-A0A0P0SDS3-F1
#
_cell.length_a   1.000
_cell.length_b   1.000
_cell.length_c   1.000
_cell.angle_alpha   90.00
_cell.angle_beta   90.00
_cell.angle_gamma   90.00
#
_symmetry.space_group_name_H-M   'P 1'
#
loop_
_entity.id
_entity.type
_entity.pdbx_description
1 polymer ?
#
loop_
_entity_poly.entity_id
_entity_poly.type
_entity_poly.pdbx_seq_one_letter_code
_entity_poly.pdbx_strand_id
1 'polypeptide(L)'
;MTGPTGTSKDDAEPTGGEHSSSQESGAALEQQQAGGGGDALAGVRPAARITETRARSGMFGVRGTGDTSGYGGLTLPGYAPAPAERPFGGWFDEFADELGAAMDERSIPRDAIEQVTIDRDEMTLYVLPDKLNAVARTLRDDPGLRFEFCATVSGVDYSAPDGSPVDRPVHVAYHLLSMTYRRRIRLEVALDIENLHVDSVVDVYPTADWHERETWDMFGVVFDGHPALTRILMPDDWEGHPQRKSYPLGGIPVEYKGAEIPPPDERRAYS
;
A
#
# COMPACT_ATOMS: atom_id res chain seq x y z
N MET A 1 -37.63 -33.43 -39.81
CA MET A 1 -36.32 -33.66 -39.15
C MET A 1 -35.28 -32.85 -39.92
N THR A 2 -34.92 -31.68 -39.41
CA THR A 2 -33.69 -30.93 -39.73
C THR A 2 -33.69 -29.69 -38.83
N GLY A 3 -32.78 -29.63 -37.86
CA GLY A 3 -32.64 -28.51 -36.92
C GLY A 3 -31.87 -27.33 -37.52
N PRO A 4 -31.94 -26.13 -36.92
CA PRO A 4 -31.13 -25.00 -37.36
C PRO A 4 -29.71 -25.08 -36.79
N THR A 5 -28.76 -24.86 -37.71
CA THR A 5 -27.30 -24.82 -37.55
C THR A 5 -26.87 -23.66 -36.65
N GLY A 6 -26.02 -23.93 -35.65
CA GLY A 6 -25.39 -22.90 -34.82
C GLY A 6 -24.28 -22.16 -35.57
N THR A 7 -24.18 -20.85 -35.38
CA THR A 7 -23.08 -20.02 -35.89
C THR A 7 -21.96 -19.99 -34.86
N SER A 8 -20.79 -20.53 -35.24
CA SER A 8 -19.54 -20.42 -34.48
C SER A 8 -19.13 -18.95 -34.34
N LYS A 9 -18.60 -18.58 -33.19
CA LYS A 9 -18.21 -17.21 -32.82
C LYS A 9 -16.70 -17.04 -32.97
N ASP A 10 -16.16 -17.49 -34.10
CA ASP A 10 -14.71 -17.47 -34.37
C ASP A 10 -14.26 -16.26 -35.23
N ASP A 11 -15.20 -15.45 -35.73
CA ASP A 11 -14.90 -14.29 -36.59
C ASP A 11 -15.32 -12.96 -35.93
N ALA A 12 -14.74 -12.64 -34.76
CA ALA A 12 -14.87 -11.31 -34.17
C ALA A 12 -13.61 -10.48 -34.45
N GLU A 13 -13.74 -9.43 -35.26
CA GLU A 13 -12.67 -8.45 -35.45
C GLU A 13 -12.25 -7.80 -34.12
N PRO A 14 -10.95 -7.55 -33.91
CA PRO A 14 -10.45 -6.94 -32.68
C PRO A 14 -10.94 -5.49 -32.60
N THR A 15 -11.82 -5.22 -31.64
CA THR A 15 -12.35 -3.89 -31.35
C THR A 15 -11.42 -3.13 -30.41
N GLY A 16 -10.26 -2.73 -30.93
CA GLY A 16 -9.34 -1.81 -30.27
C GLY A 16 -8.94 -0.72 -31.25
N GLY A 17 -9.41 0.51 -31.04
CA GLY A 17 -8.98 1.66 -31.86
C GLY A 17 -7.52 2.02 -31.58
N GLU A 18 -6.88 2.73 -32.52
CA GLU A 18 -5.46 3.16 -32.52
C GLU A 18 -5.05 4.05 -31.32
N HIS A 19 -5.97 4.35 -30.40
CA HIS A 19 -5.76 5.13 -29.18
C HIS A 19 -6.18 4.39 -27.90
N SER A 20 -6.26 3.05 -27.94
CA SER A 20 -6.56 2.27 -26.74
C SER A 20 -5.40 2.34 -25.75
N SER A 21 -5.63 2.99 -24.61
CA SER A 21 -4.70 3.09 -23.46
C SER A 21 -4.19 1.74 -22.93
N SER A 22 -4.77 0.62 -23.37
CA SER A 22 -4.33 -0.73 -23.06
C SER A 22 -3.01 -1.15 -23.73
N GLN A 23 -2.51 -0.40 -24.73
CA GLN A 23 -1.32 -0.79 -25.51
C GLN A 23 -0.05 0.02 -25.20
N GLU A 24 -0.14 1.16 -24.52
CA GLU A 24 1.02 2.06 -24.31
C GLU A 24 1.77 1.84 -22.98
N SER A 25 1.46 0.79 -22.22
CA SER A 25 2.15 0.52 -20.95
C SER A 25 3.57 -0.07 -21.10
N GLY A 26 3.99 -0.44 -22.33
CA GLY A 26 5.19 -1.27 -22.53
C GLY A 26 6.37 -0.61 -23.23
N ALA A 27 6.18 0.43 -24.06
CA ALA A 27 7.21 0.88 -24.99
C ALA A 27 8.03 2.12 -24.53
N ALA A 28 7.60 2.81 -23.47
CA ALA A 28 8.27 4.03 -23.00
C ALA A 28 9.45 3.77 -22.03
N LEU A 29 9.75 2.50 -21.69
CA LEU A 29 10.71 2.14 -20.64
C LEU A 29 12.12 1.83 -21.14
N GLU A 30 12.39 1.91 -22.44
CA GLU A 30 13.60 1.30 -23.03
C GLU A 30 14.75 2.28 -23.38
N GLN A 31 14.67 3.56 -23.03
CA GLN A 31 15.77 4.50 -23.31
C GLN A 31 16.06 5.47 -22.18
N GLN A 32 16.87 5.04 -21.21
CA GLN A 32 17.82 5.93 -20.54
C GLN A 32 18.90 5.11 -19.81
N GLN A 33 19.97 4.79 -20.53
CA GLN A 33 21.24 4.38 -19.95
C GLN A 33 22.29 5.48 -20.14
N ALA A 34 23.05 5.69 -19.06
CA ALA A 34 24.44 6.14 -18.98
C ALA A 34 24.65 7.42 -18.16
N GLY A 35 25.41 7.29 -17.06
CA GLY A 35 26.03 8.40 -16.34
C GLY A 35 26.42 8.04 -14.92
N GLY A 36 27.59 7.40 -14.75
CA GLY A 36 28.12 7.02 -13.44
C GLY A 36 28.57 8.21 -12.59
N GLY A 37 28.03 8.29 -11.38
CA GLY A 37 28.50 9.08 -10.25
C GLY A 37 28.30 8.23 -8.98
N GLY A 38 29.25 8.26 -8.05
CA GLY A 38 29.29 7.39 -6.86
C GLY A 38 27.98 7.43 -6.07
N ASP A 39 27.45 6.25 -5.75
CA ASP A 39 26.10 6.05 -5.22
C ASP A 39 26.07 6.24 -3.69
N ALA A 40 25.45 7.34 -3.24
CA ALA A 40 25.29 7.66 -1.82
C ALA A 40 24.32 6.69 -1.09
N LEU A 41 23.61 5.83 -1.82
CA LEU A 41 22.80 4.73 -1.29
C LEU A 41 23.35 3.34 -1.68
N ALA A 42 24.63 3.26 -2.06
CA ALA A 42 25.31 2.00 -2.40
C ALA A 42 25.30 1.05 -1.20
N GLY A 43 24.38 0.08 -1.20
CA GLY A 43 24.14 -0.83 -0.10
C GLY A 43 22.72 -1.41 -0.06
N VAL A 44 21.80 -0.84 -0.82
CA VAL A 44 20.47 -1.42 -1.13
C VAL A 44 20.68 -2.86 -1.60
N ARG A 45 20.17 -3.85 -0.86
CA ARG A 45 20.35 -5.27 -1.19
C ARG A 45 19.82 -5.53 -2.60
N PRO A 46 20.58 -6.19 -3.48
CA PRO A 46 20.05 -6.59 -4.77
C PRO A 46 19.21 -7.86 -4.58
N ALA A 47 17.93 -7.75 -4.18
CA ALA A 47 17.13 -8.96 -4.00
C ALA A 47 15.62 -8.70 -3.96
N ALA A 48 14.93 -9.13 -5.03
CA ALA A 48 13.48 -9.26 -5.16
C ALA A 48 12.67 -7.96 -4.94
N ARG A 49 11.48 -7.88 -5.54
CA ARG A 49 10.57 -6.77 -5.24
C ARG A 49 10.03 -7.02 -3.84
N ILE A 50 10.10 -6.03 -2.95
CA ILE A 50 9.52 -6.14 -1.61
C ILE A 50 8.00 -6.38 -1.69
N THR A 51 7.35 -5.74 -2.66
CA THR A 51 5.93 -5.95 -2.93
C THR A 51 5.76 -6.93 -4.09
N GLU A 52 5.16 -8.09 -3.83
CA GLU A 52 4.66 -8.96 -4.89
C GLU A 52 3.17 -8.70 -5.14
N THR A 53 2.80 -8.41 -6.38
CA THR A 53 1.40 -8.35 -6.79
C THR A 53 1.14 -9.36 -7.90
N ARG A 54 -0.08 -9.88 -7.92
CA ARG A 54 -0.48 -10.95 -8.86
C ARG A 54 -1.44 -10.45 -9.92
N ALA A 55 -1.40 -11.10 -11.07
CA ALA A 55 -2.40 -10.90 -12.10
C ALA A 55 -3.79 -11.30 -11.60
N ARG A 56 -4.80 -10.49 -11.90
CA ARG A 56 -6.21 -10.78 -11.63
C ARG A 56 -6.94 -11.03 -12.94
N SER A 57 -7.80 -12.03 -12.95
CA SER A 57 -8.69 -12.33 -14.06
C SER A 57 -10.13 -11.98 -13.68
N GLY A 58 -10.86 -11.34 -14.60
CA GLY A 58 -12.18 -10.76 -14.34
C GLY A 58 -12.12 -9.44 -13.59
N MET A 59 -13.23 -8.70 -13.61
CA MET A 59 -13.39 -7.46 -12.83
C MET A 59 -14.20 -7.68 -11.53
N PHE A 60 -15.13 -8.64 -11.54
CA PHE A 60 -16.15 -8.78 -10.48
C PHE A 60 -16.09 -10.10 -9.70
N GLY A 61 -15.04 -10.91 -9.91
CA GLY A 61 -14.86 -12.19 -9.20
C GLY A 61 -15.85 -13.30 -9.58
N VAL A 62 -16.79 -13.04 -10.50
CA VAL A 62 -17.71 -14.04 -11.05
C VAL A 62 -16.92 -14.98 -11.96
N ARG A 63 -17.07 -16.29 -11.73
CA ARG A 63 -16.41 -17.34 -12.52
C ARG A 63 -17.44 -18.21 -13.22
N GLY A 64 -17.13 -18.65 -14.44
CA GLY A 64 -17.95 -19.59 -15.20
C GLY A 64 -19.01 -18.91 -16.08
N THR A 65 -20.02 -19.69 -16.48
CA THR A 65 -21.01 -19.32 -17.51
C THR A 65 -22.04 -18.28 -17.08
N GLY A 66 -22.05 -17.89 -15.80
CA GLY A 66 -22.97 -16.89 -15.23
C GLY A 66 -22.45 -15.45 -15.24
N ASP A 67 -21.24 -15.20 -15.75
CA ASP A 67 -20.71 -13.84 -15.86
C ASP A 67 -21.36 -13.09 -17.04
N THR A 68 -22.27 -12.16 -16.73
CA THR A 68 -22.90 -11.27 -17.71
C THR A 68 -22.16 -9.95 -17.89
N SER A 69 -21.09 -9.71 -17.13
CA SER A 69 -20.37 -8.44 -17.14
C SER A 69 -19.55 -8.24 -18.42
N GLY A 70 -19.22 -9.32 -19.15
CA GLY A 70 -18.34 -9.29 -20.32
C GLY A 70 -16.85 -9.14 -19.98
N TYR A 71 -16.51 -9.01 -18.69
CA TYR A 71 -15.13 -8.84 -18.24
C TYR A 71 -14.44 -10.14 -17.84
N GLY A 72 -15.10 -11.31 -17.93
CA GLY A 72 -14.52 -12.60 -17.53
C GLY A 72 -13.22 -13.00 -18.25
N GLY A 73 -12.95 -12.46 -19.44
CA GLY A 73 -11.69 -12.63 -20.16
C GLY A 73 -10.61 -11.59 -19.85
N LEU A 74 -10.95 -10.52 -19.12
CA LEU A 74 -10.00 -9.45 -18.79
C LEU A 74 -8.95 -10.01 -17.83
N THR A 75 -7.67 -9.88 -18.19
CA THR A 75 -6.56 -10.18 -17.30
C THR A 75 -5.80 -8.89 -17.05
N LEU A 76 -5.82 -8.42 -15.80
CA LEU A 76 -5.02 -7.28 -15.37
C LEU A 76 -3.74 -7.83 -14.75
N PRO A 77 -2.54 -7.50 -15.29
CA PRO A 77 -1.29 -7.96 -14.71
C PRO A 77 -1.13 -7.43 -13.29
N GLY A 78 -0.43 -8.20 -12.45
CA GLY A 78 0.03 -7.70 -11.16
C GLY A 78 1.00 -6.57 -11.41
N TYR A 79 0.73 -5.39 -10.85
CA TYR A 79 1.63 -4.25 -10.93
C TYR A 79 2.31 -4.04 -9.59
N ALA A 80 3.60 -4.36 -9.53
CA ALA A 80 4.47 -4.01 -8.44
C ALA A 80 5.62 -3.18 -9.03
N PRO A 81 5.80 -1.93 -8.59
CA PRO A 81 6.81 -1.07 -9.15
C PRO A 81 8.21 -1.63 -8.85
N ALA A 82 9.09 -1.57 -9.83
CA ALA A 82 10.45 -2.09 -9.69
C ALA A 82 11.29 -1.21 -8.76
N PRO A 83 12.41 -1.74 -8.21
CA PRO A 83 13.46 -0.90 -7.66
C PRO A 83 13.91 0.13 -8.71
N ALA A 84 14.01 1.39 -8.31
CA ALA A 84 14.51 2.45 -9.17
C ALA A 84 16.05 2.41 -9.18
N GLU A 85 16.64 2.70 -10.34
CA GLU A 85 18.09 2.89 -10.50
C GLU A 85 18.38 4.39 -10.66
N ARG A 86 19.55 4.83 -10.19
CA ARG A 86 20.00 6.21 -10.42
C ARG A 86 20.39 6.41 -11.89
N PRO A 87 20.18 7.61 -12.47
CA PRO A 87 19.56 8.77 -11.86
C PRO A 87 18.04 8.59 -11.70
N PHE A 88 17.52 9.01 -10.55
CA PHE A 88 16.12 8.95 -10.21
C PHE A 88 15.26 9.98 -10.95
N GLY A 89 15.86 11.12 -11.28
CA GLY A 89 15.21 12.23 -11.97
C GLY A 89 14.62 13.27 -11.02
N GLY A 90 14.37 14.46 -11.56
CA GLY A 90 13.80 15.58 -10.82
C GLY A 90 14.70 16.02 -9.66
N TRP A 91 14.11 16.17 -8.47
CA TRP A 91 14.80 16.52 -7.23
C TRP A 91 15.19 15.28 -6.40
N PHE A 92 14.83 14.07 -6.85
CA PHE A 92 15.00 12.84 -6.07
C PHE A 92 16.46 12.46 -5.85
N ASP A 93 17.33 12.71 -6.83
CA ASP A 93 18.76 12.43 -6.68
C ASP A 93 19.42 13.31 -5.60
N GLU A 94 19.13 14.63 -5.62
CA GLU A 94 19.61 15.58 -4.61
C GLU A 94 19.10 15.19 -3.22
N PHE A 95 17.81 14.86 -3.11
CA PHE A 95 17.23 14.39 -1.85
C PHE A 95 17.84 13.08 -1.37
N ALA A 96 18.10 12.13 -2.26
CA ALA A 96 18.71 10.85 -1.91
C ALA A 96 20.16 11.03 -1.40
N ASP A 97 20.91 11.97 -1.99
CA ASP A 97 22.27 12.31 -1.54
C ASP A 97 22.25 13.01 -0.17
N GLU A 98 21.30 13.91 0.05
CA GLU A 98 21.14 14.66 1.30
C GLU A 98 20.65 13.75 2.44
N LEU A 99 19.65 12.91 2.19
CA LEU A 99 19.21 11.87 3.11
C LEU A 99 20.35 10.91 3.41
N GLY A 100 21.13 10.61 2.38
CA GLY A 100 22.42 9.98 2.48
C GLY A 100 23.27 10.63 3.58
N ALA A 101 23.77 11.83 3.33
CA ALA A 101 24.66 12.52 4.26
C ALA A 101 24.08 12.61 5.70
N ALA A 102 22.79 12.90 5.84
CA ALA A 102 22.13 13.03 7.13
C ALA A 102 22.07 11.71 7.93
N MET A 103 21.87 10.57 7.25
CA MET A 103 21.92 9.25 7.89
C MET A 103 23.33 8.89 8.37
N ASP A 104 24.36 9.20 7.59
CA ASP A 104 25.76 8.94 7.98
C ASP A 104 26.15 9.77 9.22
N GLU A 105 25.78 11.06 9.24
CA GLU A 105 26.02 11.94 10.38
C GLU A 105 25.38 11.39 11.67
N ARG A 106 24.19 10.80 11.55
CA ARG A 106 23.43 10.21 12.66
C ARG A 106 23.77 8.74 12.93
N SER A 107 24.77 8.18 12.23
CA SER A 107 25.19 6.78 12.35
C SER A 107 24.04 5.77 12.09
N ILE A 108 23.10 6.13 11.22
CA ILE A 108 22.05 5.22 10.74
C ILE A 108 22.63 4.45 9.54
N PRO A 109 22.61 3.11 9.56
CA PRO A 109 23.22 2.34 8.49
C PRO A 109 22.42 2.50 7.19
N ARG A 110 23.14 2.50 6.06
CA ARG A 110 22.57 2.69 4.70
C ARG A 110 21.53 1.64 4.33
N ASP A 111 21.71 0.42 4.83
CA ASP A 111 20.80 -0.71 4.62
C ASP A 111 19.49 -0.59 5.42
N ALA A 112 19.32 0.47 6.22
CA ALA A 112 18.02 0.86 6.77
C ALA A 112 16.98 1.11 5.67
N ILE A 113 17.41 1.52 4.48
CA ILE A 113 16.55 1.63 3.28
C ILE A 113 16.81 0.39 2.42
N GLU A 114 15.82 -0.50 2.36
CA GLU A 114 15.90 -1.78 1.66
C GLU A 114 15.70 -1.63 0.15
N GLN A 115 14.90 -0.66 -0.27
CA GLN A 115 14.57 -0.41 -1.67
C GLN A 115 14.12 1.04 -1.84
N VAL A 116 14.46 1.63 -2.99
CA VAL A 116 13.88 2.88 -3.47
C VAL A 116 13.07 2.57 -4.71
N THR A 117 11.88 3.16 -4.82
CA THR A 117 11.02 3.03 -6.00
C THR A 117 10.47 4.38 -6.39
N ILE A 118 10.38 4.61 -7.70
CA ILE A 118 9.75 5.79 -8.28
C ILE A 118 8.66 5.31 -9.20
N ASP A 119 7.43 5.66 -8.89
CA ASP A 119 6.27 5.37 -9.73
C ASP A 119 5.44 6.65 -9.89
N ARG A 120 5.11 7.02 -11.13
CA ARG A 120 4.31 8.22 -11.46
C ARG A 120 4.78 9.50 -10.73
N ASP A 121 6.09 9.73 -10.72
CA ASP A 121 6.72 10.90 -10.07
C ASP A 121 6.51 10.95 -8.54
N GLU A 122 6.28 9.80 -7.89
CA GLU A 122 6.28 9.65 -6.45
C GLU A 122 7.42 8.71 -6.00
N MET A 123 8.27 9.20 -5.11
CA MET A 123 9.34 8.40 -4.50
C MET A 123 8.83 7.67 -3.25
N THR A 124 9.07 6.37 -3.20
CA THR A 124 8.83 5.49 -2.04
C THR A 124 10.13 4.89 -1.56
N LEU A 125 10.41 5.06 -0.26
CA LEU A 125 11.54 4.46 0.43
C LEU A 125 11.02 3.30 1.27
N TYR A 126 11.47 2.08 0.99
CA TYR A 126 11.17 0.93 1.82
C TYR A 126 12.18 0.88 2.97
N VAL A 127 11.69 0.96 4.20
CA VAL A 127 12.52 1.13 5.41
C VAL A 127 12.37 -0.08 6.31
N LEU A 128 13.47 -0.50 6.95
CA LEU A 128 13.45 -1.54 7.97
C LEU A 128 12.58 -1.13 9.18
N PRO A 129 11.77 -2.05 9.75
CA PRO A 129 10.83 -1.71 10.83
C PRO A 129 11.47 -1.07 12.06
N ASP A 130 12.66 -1.54 12.45
CA ASP A 130 13.45 -1.11 13.61
C ASP A 130 14.32 0.13 13.33
N LYS A 131 14.22 0.70 12.13
CA LYS A 131 14.92 1.92 11.71
C LYS A 131 13.95 3.03 11.34
N LEU A 132 12.65 2.74 11.28
CA LEU A 132 11.63 3.69 10.86
C LEU A 132 11.67 4.98 11.69
N ASN A 133 11.68 4.89 13.03
CA ASN A 133 11.70 6.07 13.89
C ASN A 133 12.93 6.95 13.63
N ALA A 134 14.11 6.34 13.54
CA ALA A 134 15.36 7.05 13.30
C ALA A 134 15.38 7.75 11.93
N VAL A 135 14.89 7.08 10.89
CA VAL A 135 14.77 7.65 9.53
C VAL A 135 13.73 8.78 9.51
N ALA A 136 12.54 8.57 10.10
CA ALA A 136 11.49 9.57 10.21
C ALA A 136 11.97 10.83 10.94
N ARG A 137 12.71 10.67 12.04
CA ARG A 137 13.33 11.76 12.80
C ARG A 137 14.38 12.51 11.98
N THR A 138 15.19 11.80 11.21
CA THR A 138 16.19 12.39 10.31
C THR A 138 15.52 13.25 9.25
N LEU A 139 14.49 12.73 8.59
CA LEU A 139 13.71 13.46 7.59
C LEU A 139 13.06 14.73 8.14
N ARG A 140 12.61 14.70 9.40
CA ARG A 140 12.00 15.87 10.06
C ARG A 140 13.04 16.92 10.47
N ASP A 141 14.10 16.48 11.13
CA ASP A 141 15.03 17.35 11.86
C ASP A 141 16.14 17.93 10.98
N ASP A 142 16.50 17.23 9.90
CA ASP A 142 17.56 17.68 9.02
C ASP A 142 17.16 18.99 8.28
N PRO A 143 18.01 20.03 8.31
CA PRO A 143 17.70 21.31 7.68
C PRO A 143 17.49 21.26 6.17
N GLY A 144 18.08 20.28 5.50
CA GLY A 144 18.02 20.05 4.07
C GLY A 144 16.81 19.24 3.61
N LEU A 145 16.31 18.36 4.47
CA LEU A 145 15.18 17.49 4.18
C LEU A 145 13.83 18.12 4.57
N ARG A 146 13.73 18.60 5.83
CA ARG A 146 12.56 19.30 6.40
C ARG A 146 11.22 18.69 6.03
N PHE A 147 10.98 17.42 6.35
CA PHE A 147 9.63 16.85 6.25
C PHE A 147 8.87 17.15 7.54
N GLU A 148 8.12 18.26 7.57
CA GLU A 148 7.49 18.73 8.81
C GLU A 148 6.13 18.08 9.07
N PHE A 149 5.51 17.51 8.04
CA PHE A 149 4.14 17.02 8.10
C PHE A 149 4.02 15.55 7.71
N CYS A 150 3.52 14.74 8.64
CA CYS A 150 3.02 13.39 8.36
C CYS A 150 1.53 13.47 8.05
N ALA A 151 1.18 13.21 6.79
CA ALA A 151 -0.17 13.37 6.26
C ALA A 151 -1.08 12.19 6.59
N THR A 152 -0.54 10.96 6.53
CA THR A 152 -1.29 9.74 6.84
C THR A 152 -0.32 8.61 7.18
N VAL A 153 -0.81 7.68 8.01
CA VAL A 153 -0.24 6.33 8.20
C VAL A 153 -1.34 5.34 7.83
N SER A 154 -1.04 4.40 6.95
CA SER A 154 -2.04 3.44 6.48
C SER A 154 -1.46 2.04 6.33
N GLY A 155 -2.19 1.05 6.82
CA GLY A 155 -1.90 -0.37 6.56
C GLY A 155 -2.38 -0.82 5.18
N VAL A 156 -1.66 -1.77 4.58
CA VAL A 156 -2.06 -2.49 3.37
C VAL A 156 -1.74 -3.97 3.57
N ASP A 157 -2.69 -4.85 3.25
CA ASP A 157 -2.49 -6.30 3.29
C ASP A 157 -2.46 -6.86 1.86
N TYR A 158 -1.28 -7.29 1.44
CA TYR A 158 -0.98 -7.95 0.16
C TYR A 158 -1.12 -9.47 0.22
N SER A 159 -1.63 -10.04 1.32
CA SER A 159 -1.91 -11.48 1.44
C SER A 159 -2.76 -11.99 0.28
N ALA A 160 -2.41 -13.17 -0.23
CA ALA A 160 -3.11 -13.75 -1.36
C ALA A 160 -4.52 -14.23 -0.96
N PRO A 161 -5.58 -13.89 -1.74
CA PRO A 161 -6.95 -14.34 -1.47
C PRO A 161 -7.17 -15.86 -1.44
N ASP A 162 -6.26 -16.65 -2.02
CA ASP A 162 -6.27 -18.13 -1.98
C ASP A 162 -5.40 -18.70 -0.85
N GLY A 163 -4.81 -17.85 -0.02
CA GLY A 163 -3.96 -18.24 1.10
C GLY A 163 -2.55 -18.67 0.69
N SER A 164 -2.11 -18.44 -0.56
CA SER A 164 -0.73 -18.68 -0.93
C SER A 164 0.22 -17.80 -0.10
N PRO A 165 1.37 -18.31 0.35
CA PRO A 165 2.33 -17.52 1.13
C PRO A 165 2.85 -16.37 0.27
N VAL A 166 2.88 -15.18 0.87
CA VAL A 166 3.49 -13.96 0.32
C VAL A 166 4.50 -13.51 1.35
N ASP A 167 5.71 -13.17 0.93
CA ASP A 167 6.73 -12.64 1.84
C ASP A 167 6.32 -11.26 2.33
N ARG A 168 6.46 -11.01 3.64
CA ARG A 168 6.12 -9.75 4.32
C ARG A 168 4.83 -9.06 3.82
N PRO A 169 3.65 -9.72 3.90
CA PRO A 169 2.45 -9.28 3.19
C PRO A 169 1.80 -8.02 3.75
N VAL A 170 2.09 -7.65 5.01
CA VAL A 170 1.46 -6.49 5.65
C VAL A 170 2.40 -5.31 5.58
N HIS A 171 1.99 -4.25 4.91
CA HIS A 171 2.76 -3.04 4.74
C HIS A 171 2.15 -1.90 5.54
N VAL A 172 3.00 -1.01 6.06
CA VAL A 172 2.58 0.26 6.64
C VAL A 172 3.22 1.38 5.84
N ALA A 173 2.38 2.21 5.21
CA ALA A 173 2.79 3.34 4.40
C ALA A 173 2.59 4.66 5.15
N TYR A 174 3.60 5.52 5.10
CA TYR A 174 3.63 6.86 5.69
C TYR A 174 3.79 7.87 4.58
N HIS A 175 2.89 8.84 4.48
CA HIS A 175 3.03 9.93 3.52
C HIS A 175 3.55 11.17 4.22
N LEU A 176 4.74 11.61 3.81
CA LEU A 176 5.39 12.77 4.38
C LEU A 176 5.40 13.92 3.38
N LEU A 177 5.26 15.14 3.90
CA LEU A 177 5.29 16.37 3.16
C LEU A 177 6.30 17.32 3.79
N SER A 178 7.22 17.82 2.96
CA SER A 178 8.00 19.01 3.25
C SER A 178 7.25 20.23 2.73
N MET A 179 6.81 21.11 3.63
CA MET A 179 6.23 22.40 3.27
C MET A 179 7.31 23.39 2.83
N THR A 180 8.49 23.33 3.45
CA THR A 180 9.64 24.19 3.12
C THR A 180 10.07 24.01 1.66
N TYR A 181 10.25 22.75 1.24
CA TYR A 181 10.72 22.42 -0.10
C TYR A 181 9.61 22.03 -1.09
N ARG A 182 8.36 21.93 -0.63
CA ARG A 182 7.19 21.46 -1.41
C ARG A 182 7.39 20.05 -2.00
N ARG A 183 8.05 19.19 -1.23
CA ARG A 183 8.42 17.82 -1.62
C ARG A 183 7.51 16.82 -0.92
N ARG A 184 7.14 15.73 -1.59
CA ARG A 184 6.38 14.61 -1.01
C ARG A 184 7.16 13.31 -1.22
N ILE A 185 7.17 12.49 -0.18
CA ILE A 185 7.73 11.14 -0.23
C ILE A 185 6.82 10.18 0.52
N ARG A 186 6.99 8.89 0.24
CA ARG A 186 6.39 7.81 1.00
C ARG A 186 7.47 7.00 1.70
N LEU A 187 7.28 6.71 2.98
CA LEU A 187 8.01 5.63 3.64
C LEU A 187 7.11 4.41 3.67
N GLU A 188 7.64 3.24 3.39
CA GLU A 188 6.89 2.00 3.44
C GLU A 188 7.66 0.95 4.23
N VAL A 189 6.98 0.28 5.15
CA VAL A 189 7.57 -0.77 5.98
C VAL A 189 6.82 -2.04 5.70
N ALA A 190 7.50 -3.04 5.12
CA ALA A 190 6.94 -4.37 4.92
C ALA A 190 7.14 -5.22 6.19
N LEU A 191 6.12 -5.95 6.62
CA LEU A 191 6.11 -6.72 7.86
C LEU A 191 5.68 -8.16 7.59
N ASP A 192 6.35 -9.08 8.29
CA ASP A 192 5.94 -10.48 8.33
C ASP A 192 4.66 -10.64 9.16
N ILE A 193 3.75 -11.52 8.72
CA ILE A 193 2.52 -11.82 9.43
C ILE A 193 2.75 -12.44 10.82
N GLU A 194 3.88 -13.14 11.01
CA GLU A 194 4.28 -13.72 12.29
C GLU A 194 4.86 -12.66 13.26
N ASN A 195 5.38 -11.55 12.73
CA ASN A 195 6.00 -10.48 13.51
C ASN A 195 5.58 -9.09 13.01
N LEU A 196 4.38 -8.67 13.41
CA LEU A 196 3.77 -7.39 13.01
C LEU A 196 4.14 -6.26 13.98
N HIS A 197 5.43 -6.07 14.22
CA HIS A 197 5.98 -5.02 15.09
C HIS A 197 6.73 -3.98 14.28
N VAL A 198 6.52 -2.70 14.61
CA VAL A 198 7.22 -1.56 14.00
C VAL A 198 7.36 -0.45 15.03
N ASP A 199 8.45 0.31 14.99
CA ASP A 199 8.62 1.45 15.89
C ASP A 199 7.57 2.54 15.59
N SER A 200 6.89 3.04 16.63
CA SER A 200 6.00 4.19 16.54
C SER A 200 6.76 5.45 16.11
N VAL A 201 6.11 6.33 15.36
CA VAL A 201 6.66 7.64 14.98
C VAL A 201 5.94 8.79 15.68
N VAL A 202 5.10 8.54 16.68
CA VAL A 202 4.31 9.56 17.38
C VAL A 202 5.16 10.63 18.07
N ASP A 203 6.32 10.23 18.61
CA ASP A 203 7.29 11.16 19.21
C ASP A 203 7.97 12.07 18.17
N VAL A 204 7.97 11.66 16.90
CA VAL A 204 8.44 12.45 15.76
C VAL A 204 7.30 13.31 15.19
N TYR A 205 6.17 12.67 14.91
CA TYR A 205 4.97 13.27 14.33
C TYR A 205 3.75 12.95 15.21
N PRO A 206 3.35 13.87 16.10
CA PRO A 206 2.19 13.66 16.96
C PRO A 206 0.87 13.41 16.20
N THR A 207 0.80 13.81 14.91
CA THR A 207 -0.34 13.53 14.03
C THR A 207 -0.49 12.05 13.68
N ALA A 208 0.53 11.22 13.91
CA ALA A 208 0.51 9.79 13.64
C ALA A 208 -0.32 8.98 14.65
N ASP A 209 -0.60 9.51 15.86
CA ASP A 209 -1.26 8.78 16.96
C ASP A 209 -2.55 8.07 16.50
N TRP A 210 -3.49 8.83 15.93
CA TRP A 210 -4.76 8.28 15.45
C TRP A 210 -4.59 7.28 14.31
N HIS A 211 -3.65 7.52 13.40
CA HIS A 211 -3.45 6.68 12.22
C HIS A 211 -2.74 5.36 12.57
N GLU A 212 -1.79 5.38 13.53
CA GLU A 212 -1.17 4.18 14.08
C GLU A 212 -2.20 3.35 14.84
N ARG A 213 -3.09 3.97 15.64
CA ARG A 213 -4.20 3.28 16.30
C ARG A 213 -5.19 2.68 15.32
N GLU A 214 -5.56 3.38 14.26
CA GLU A 214 -6.42 2.87 13.20
C GLU A 214 -5.77 1.66 12.50
N THR A 215 -4.49 1.75 12.19
CA THR A 215 -3.73 0.66 11.54
C THR A 215 -3.63 -0.56 12.47
N TRP A 216 -3.44 -0.36 13.77
CA TRP A 216 -3.50 -1.43 14.76
C TRP A 216 -4.89 -2.06 14.85
N ASP A 217 -5.96 -1.26 14.89
CA ASP A 217 -7.33 -1.76 14.99
C ASP A 217 -7.73 -2.59 13.76
N MET A 218 -7.40 -2.09 12.57
CA MET A 218 -7.82 -2.66 11.28
C MET A 218 -6.90 -3.76 10.73
N PHE A 219 -5.60 -3.66 10.98
CA PHE A 219 -4.58 -4.59 10.46
C PHE A 219 -3.79 -5.30 11.56
N GLY A 220 -3.92 -4.93 12.83
CA GLY A 220 -3.23 -5.60 13.94
C GLY A 220 -1.72 -5.42 13.96
N VAL A 221 -1.23 -4.34 13.37
CA VAL A 221 0.19 -3.95 13.46
C VAL A 221 0.44 -3.28 14.79
N VAL A 222 1.41 -3.79 15.55
CA VAL A 222 1.80 -3.26 16.86
C VAL A 222 2.87 -2.19 16.68
N PHE A 223 2.57 -0.98 17.18
CA PHE A 223 3.49 0.15 17.15
C PHE A 223 4.23 0.27 18.48
N ASP A 224 5.49 -0.14 18.50
CA ASP A 224 6.31 -0.14 19.71
C ASP A 224 6.64 1.30 20.14
N GLY A 225 6.39 1.62 21.41
CA GLY A 225 6.58 2.98 21.95
C GLY A 225 5.38 3.92 21.77
N HIS A 226 4.27 3.48 21.15
CA HIS A 226 3.05 4.28 21.02
C HIS A 226 2.43 4.59 22.41
N PRO A 227 2.00 5.84 22.69
CA PRO A 227 1.54 6.23 24.03
C PRO A 227 0.23 5.54 24.48
N ALA A 228 -0.69 5.28 23.56
CA ALA A 228 -2.00 4.70 23.86
C ALA A 228 -2.55 3.82 22.72
N LEU A 229 -1.92 2.68 22.47
CA LEU A 229 -2.36 1.77 21.40
C LEU A 229 -3.63 1.00 21.82
N THR A 230 -4.78 1.54 21.44
CA THR A 230 -6.11 1.04 21.82
C THR A 230 -7.08 1.17 20.65
N ARG A 231 -8.18 0.40 20.67
CA ARG A 231 -9.18 0.39 19.58
C ARG A 231 -9.77 1.77 19.42
N ILE A 232 -10.16 2.09 18.19
CA ILE A 232 -10.69 3.43 17.87
C ILE A 232 -11.86 3.37 16.90
N LEU A 233 -11.88 2.40 15.98
CA LEU A 233 -12.95 2.21 15.01
C LEU A 233 -13.87 1.06 15.42
N MET A 234 -13.30 -0.04 15.91
CA MET A 234 -14.06 -1.21 16.33
C MET A 234 -14.45 -1.12 17.80
N PRO A 235 -15.58 -1.74 18.20
CA PRO A 235 -15.93 -1.91 19.60
C PRO A 235 -14.80 -2.56 20.41
N ASP A 236 -14.68 -2.21 21.69
CA ASP A 236 -13.61 -2.70 22.57
C ASP A 236 -13.57 -4.24 22.70
N ASP A 237 -14.72 -4.89 22.56
CA ASP A 237 -14.89 -6.35 22.62
C ASP A 237 -14.76 -7.05 21.27
N TRP A 238 -14.41 -6.33 20.19
CA TRP A 238 -14.27 -6.92 18.88
C TRP A 238 -13.10 -7.92 18.84
N GLU A 239 -13.30 -9.05 18.16
CA GLU A 239 -12.27 -10.05 17.94
C GLU A 239 -11.74 -9.98 16.49
N GLY A 240 -10.43 -9.83 16.35
CA GLY A 240 -9.73 -9.77 15.07
C GLY A 240 -9.59 -8.36 14.46
N HIS A 241 -9.18 -8.34 13.19
CA HIS A 241 -8.72 -7.18 12.43
C HIS A 241 -9.41 -7.16 11.05
N PRO A 242 -10.49 -6.38 10.87
CA PRO A 242 -11.39 -6.51 9.73
C PRO A 242 -10.79 -6.28 8.34
N GLN A 243 -9.73 -5.46 8.20
CA GLN A 243 -9.16 -5.15 6.89
C GLN A 243 -8.11 -6.16 6.41
N ARG A 244 -7.76 -7.16 7.22
CA ARG A 244 -6.92 -8.28 6.76
C ARG A 244 -7.66 -9.13 5.74
N LYS A 245 -6.97 -9.61 4.71
CA LYS A 245 -7.54 -10.49 3.67
C LYS A 245 -7.93 -11.87 4.19
N SER A 246 -7.32 -12.31 5.29
CA SER A 246 -7.70 -13.52 6.00
C SER A 246 -8.98 -13.38 6.82
N TYR A 247 -9.44 -12.16 7.09
CA TYR A 247 -10.65 -11.92 7.86
C TYR A 247 -11.88 -12.27 6.99
N PRO A 248 -12.80 -13.13 7.46
CA PRO A 248 -13.96 -13.51 6.68
C PRO A 248 -14.88 -12.30 6.48
N LEU A 249 -15.36 -12.11 5.25
CA LEU A 249 -16.32 -11.04 4.92
C LEU A 249 -17.74 -11.30 5.50
N GLY A 250 -17.88 -12.25 6.42
CA GLY A 250 -19.15 -12.68 6.99
C GLY A 250 -19.68 -11.68 8.01
N GLY A 251 -20.95 -11.29 7.85
CA GLY A 251 -21.64 -10.48 8.84
C GLY A 251 -21.77 -11.25 10.15
N ILE A 252 -21.29 -10.67 11.24
CA ILE A 252 -21.71 -11.11 12.57
C ILE A 252 -23.24 -10.94 12.59
N PRO A 253 -24.03 -11.99 12.85
CA PRO A 253 -25.46 -11.82 13.03
C PRO A 253 -25.64 -10.86 14.20
N VAL A 254 -26.12 -9.64 13.91
CA VAL A 254 -26.54 -8.71 14.95
C VAL A 254 -27.71 -9.38 15.64
N GLU A 255 -27.46 -9.99 16.79
CA GLU A 255 -28.51 -10.54 17.63
C GLU A 255 -29.31 -9.36 18.21
N TYR A 256 -30.33 -8.90 17.49
CA TYR A 256 -31.39 -8.08 18.08
C TYR A 256 -32.15 -8.95 19.09
N LYS A 257 -31.62 -9.09 20.32
CA LYS A 257 -32.35 -9.70 21.43
C LYS A 257 -33.40 -8.70 21.92
N GLY A 258 -34.67 -8.94 21.55
CA GLY A 258 -35.81 -8.21 22.11
C GLY A 258 -36.11 -6.83 21.51
N ALA A 259 -35.58 -6.51 20.32
CA ALA A 259 -36.03 -5.33 19.59
C ALA A 259 -37.38 -5.61 18.91
N GLU A 260 -38.46 -5.32 19.62
CA GLU A 260 -39.79 -5.25 19.03
C GLU A 260 -39.93 -3.87 18.38
N ILE A 261 -40.17 -3.82 17.07
CA ILE A 261 -40.53 -2.58 16.40
C ILE A 261 -41.99 -2.31 16.77
N PRO A 262 -42.30 -1.32 17.62
CA PRO A 262 -43.69 -1.07 18.00
C PRO A 262 -44.50 -0.74 16.73
N PRO A 263 -45.76 -1.19 16.68
CA PRO A 263 -46.64 -0.93 15.54
C PRO A 263 -46.80 0.60 15.36
N PRO A 264 -47.09 1.07 14.13
CA PRO A 264 -46.98 2.49 13.77
C PRO A 264 -47.76 3.47 14.65
N ASP A 265 -48.80 2.99 15.32
CA ASP A 265 -49.69 3.66 16.26
C ASP A 265 -49.09 3.87 17.66
N GLU A 266 -48.07 3.10 18.05
CA GLU A 266 -47.34 3.23 19.32
C GLU A 266 -45.98 3.92 19.17
N ARG A 267 -45.60 4.26 17.93
CA ARG A 267 -44.37 5.01 17.66
C ARG A 267 -44.50 6.43 18.20
N ARG A 268 -43.49 6.87 18.94
CA ARG A 268 -43.41 8.24 19.44
C ARG A 268 -43.34 9.21 18.25
N ALA A 269 -44.45 9.90 17.98
CA ALA A 269 -44.46 11.01 17.04
C ALA A 269 -43.74 12.20 17.68
N TYR A 270 -42.74 12.74 17.00
CA TYR A 270 -42.21 14.05 17.32
C TYR A 270 -43.13 15.07 16.64
N SER A 271 -43.97 15.72 17.43
CA SER A 271 -44.63 16.98 17.06
C SER A 271 -43.66 18.14 17.20
#